data_AF-A0A973DGI9-F1
#
_entry.id   AF-A0A973DGI9-F1
#
_cell.length_a   1.000
_cell.length_b   1.000
_cell.length_c   1.000
_cell.angle_alpha   90.00
_cell.angle_beta   90.00
_cell.angle_gamma   90.00
#
_symmetry.space_group_name_H-M   'P 1'
#
loop_
_entity.id
_entity.type
_entity.pdbx_description
1 polymer ?
#
loop_
_entity_poly.entity_id
_entity_poly.type
_entity_poly.pdbx_seq_one_letter_code
_entity_poly.pdbx_strand_id
1 'polypeptide(L)'
;MDAKKFSGHGQELVDDFKMKTVIDVVYGLALSLKEVGFLMRELSIYMSQINESKDQEKQDNGYSTKESVVTFSARNQQPPMISHIQSVESKGMGLIDFIQSFRGSARVIPGLKGMSIKTSKSKKMIQLRADKNDVYFQLVNYPIDHVFSQNDINTLVAAHKRFEQRIEAKMPWKDRNYLLHGQFRELITWNQLYDFYSEGKSASYKIKLQRFKKRYFSGSWGEKRISTYCRESFILDYLDRPVADRQPSDRNELIKQIDAAIRQAKGSANIAIDVQTLFNKGDRSRADGTDKTPPKLETFSAYVIEAFEMGENQTGLSMIAQLMASTRKTRTNFLSWRRINLGECFIEVPSHENKTKFVRHPFPRRFHDILLSIRESQWHAAKHDKSPDWLFESKTRTGKVARTIDHGFYRVRKSLLSKAQAQGASEKTLRAIKSFTQHRVRDIVQKLVLDVGATLAQTEKCLGRSADELGCAYDDLSIETLCDLKNKMVTQIEAKHPELKALFQRLIDKEIGQ
;
A
#
# COMPACT_ATOMS: atom_id res chain seq x y z
N MET A 1 36.12 -50.93 -34.81
CA MET A 1 35.62 -51.34 -33.49
C MET A 1 34.36 -50.55 -33.21
N ASP A 2 33.24 -51.26 -33.09
CA ASP A 2 31.88 -50.74 -33.14
C ASP A 2 31.47 -49.93 -31.92
N ALA A 3 31.06 -48.69 -32.15
CA ALA A 3 30.22 -47.91 -31.26
C ALA A 3 28.73 -48.10 -31.65
N LYS A 4 28.27 -49.35 -31.67
CA LYS A 4 26.85 -49.71 -31.80
C LYS A 4 26.50 -50.77 -30.76
N LYS A 5 26.46 -50.38 -29.49
CA LYS A 5 25.87 -51.22 -28.43
C LYS A 5 25.34 -50.48 -27.19
N PHE A 6 25.09 -49.17 -27.26
CA PHE A 6 24.60 -48.39 -26.11
C PHE A 6 23.43 -47.43 -26.41
N SER A 7 22.67 -47.63 -27.49
CA SER A 7 21.50 -46.77 -27.79
C SER A 7 20.14 -47.39 -27.43
N GLY A 8 20.08 -48.65 -26.98
CA GLY A 8 18.82 -49.32 -26.63
C GLY A 8 18.37 -49.08 -25.19
N HIS A 9 19.28 -49.19 -24.21
CA HIS A 9 18.94 -49.08 -22.79
C HIS A 9 18.66 -47.66 -22.30
N GLY A 10 19.12 -46.62 -23.01
CA GLY A 10 18.88 -45.23 -22.61
C GLY A 10 17.44 -44.77 -22.83
N GLN A 11 16.73 -45.32 -23.83
CA GLN A 11 15.36 -44.92 -24.16
C GLN A 11 14.35 -45.62 -23.25
N GLU A 12 14.53 -46.93 -22.99
CA GLU A 12 13.70 -47.70 -22.03
C GLU A 12 13.79 -47.13 -20.60
N LEU A 13 14.99 -46.72 -20.16
CA LEU A 13 15.19 -46.09 -18.84
C LEU A 13 14.48 -44.73 -18.71
N VAL A 14 14.37 -43.97 -19.81
CA VAL A 14 13.72 -42.65 -19.82
C VAL A 14 12.20 -42.79 -19.82
N ASP A 15 11.67 -43.77 -20.53
CA ASP A 15 10.22 -44.03 -20.56
C ASP A 15 9.74 -44.66 -19.24
N ASP A 16 10.52 -45.55 -18.61
CA ASP A 16 10.24 -46.08 -17.26
C ASP A 16 10.29 -44.98 -16.18
N PHE A 17 11.23 -44.04 -16.27
CA PHE A 17 11.33 -42.93 -15.31
C PHE A 17 10.14 -41.96 -15.43
N LYS A 18 9.70 -41.67 -16.65
CA LYS A 18 8.51 -40.82 -16.89
C LYS A 18 7.24 -41.52 -16.43
N MET A 19 7.11 -42.83 -16.67
CA MET A 19 5.93 -43.57 -16.24
C MET A 19 5.87 -43.69 -14.72
N LYS A 20 7.02 -43.90 -14.06
CA LYS A 20 7.12 -43.86 -12.60
C LYS A 20 6.75 -42.48 -12.03
N THR A 21 7.18 -41.40 -12.67
CA THR A 21 6.83 -40.02 -12.26
C THR A 21 5.33 -39.75 -12.41
N VAL A 22 4.71 -40.22 -13.50
CA VAL A 22 3.25 -40.09 -13.69
C VAL A 22 2.51 -40.90 -12.63
N ILE A 23 2.94 -42.14 -12.36
CA ILE A 23 2.35 -42.99 -11.33
C ILE A 23 2.47 -42.34 -9.94
N ASP A 24 3.63 -41.79 -9.59
CA ASP A 24 3.85 -41.10 -8.31
C ASP A 24 3.01 -39.82 -8.18
N VAL A 25 2.83 -39.07 -9.27
CA VAL A 25 1.92 -37.91 -9.30
C VAL A 25 0.46 -38.36 -9.12
N VAL A 26 0.04 -39.46 -9.76
CA VAL A 26 -1.32 -39.99 -9.64
C VAL A 26 -1.61 -40.52 -8.24
N TYR A 27 -0.69 -41.23 -7.61
CA TYR A 27 -0.81 -41.66 -6.21
C TYR A 27 -0.77 -40.47 -5.23
N GLY A 28 -0.08 -39.39 -5.57
CA GLY A 28 -0.07 -38.15 -4.80
C GLY A 28 -1.36 -37.33 -4.85
N LEU A 29 -2.28 -37.62 -5.79
CA LEU A 29 -3.53 -36.87 -5.98
C LEU A 29 -4.69 -37.34 -5.08
N ALA A 30 -4.49 -38.35 -4.22
CA ALA A 30 -5.48 -38.88 -3.28
C ALA A 30 -6.86 -39.17 -3.93
N LEU A 31 -6.83 -39.66 -5.18
CA LEU A 31 -8.01 -40.00 -5.96
C LEU A 31 -8.68 -41.27 -5.40
N SER A 32 -10.02 -41.34 -5.48
CA SER A 32 -10.73 -42.58 -5.19
C SER A 32 -10.36 -43.66 -6.21
N LEU A 33 -10.51 -44.94 -5.84
CA LEU A 33 -10.14 -46.08 -6.72
C LEU A 33 -10.82 -46.00 -8.09
N LYS A 34 -12.04 -45.44 -8.15
CA LYS A 34 -12.81 -45.24 -9.38
C LYS A 34 -12.23 -44.13 -10.26
N GLU A 35 -11.72 -43.06 -9.65
CA GLU A 35 -11.06 -41.95 -10.34
C GLU A 35 -9.67 -42.34 -10.85
N VAL A 36 -8.91 -43.13 -10.07
CA VAL A 36 -7.64 -43.72 -10.54
C VAL A 36 -7.89 -44.64 -11.74
N GLY A 37 -8.91 -45.50 -11.69
CA GLY A 37 -9.28 -46.36 -12.81
C GLY A 37 -9.67 -45.59 -14.06
N PHE A 38 -10.40 -44.47 -13.91
CA PHE A 38 -10.74 -43.58 -15.03
C PHE A 38 -9.49 -42.90 -15.60
N LEU A 39 -8.62 -42.36 -14.74
CA LEU A 39 -7.42 -41.66 -15.15
C LEU A 39 -6.42 -42.59 -15.87
N MET A 40 -6.24 -43.81 -15.36
CA MET A 40 -5.36 -44.81 -16.00
C MET A 40 -5.89 -45.25 -17.36
N ARG A 41 -7.22 -45.32 -17.52
CA ARG A 41 -7.85 -45.60 -18.82
C ARG A 41 -7.59 -44.48 -19.83
N GLU A 42 -7.78 -43.23 -19.42
CA GLU A 42 -7.51 -42.05 -20.27
C GLU A 42 -6.03 -41.93 -20.63
N LEU A 43 -5.13 -42.17 -19.67
CA LEU A 43 -3.69 -42.19 -19.92
C LEU A 43 -3.29 -43.31 -20.89
N SER A 44 -3.91 -44.49 -20.79
CA SER A 44 -3.64 -45.58 -21.72
C SER A 44 -4.13 -45.25 -23.14
N ILE A 45 -5.26 -44.56 -23.28
CA ILE A 45 -5.77 -44.09 -24.59
C ILE A 45 -4.80 -43.04 -25.18
N TYR A 46 -4.39 -42.08 -24.36
CA TYR A 46 -3.47 -41.02 -24.77
C TYR A 46 -2.09 -41.57 -25.18
N MET A 47 -1.58 -42.57 -24.46
CA MET A 47 -0.31 -43.23 -24.80
C MET A 47 -0.40 -44.08 -26.07
N SER A 48 -1.54 -44.75 -26.32
CA SER A 48 -1.77 -45.42 -27.61
C SER A 48 -1.81 -44.43 -28.77
N GLN A 49 -2.40 -43.25 -28.59
CA GLN A 49 -2.40 -42.17 -29.60
C GLN A 49 -1.00 -41.59 -29.86
N ILE A 50 -0.16 -41.49 -28.84
CA ILE A 50 1.24 -41.04 -28.97
C ILE A 50 2.10 -42.08 -29.70
N ASN A 51 1.83 -43.38 -29.50
CA ASN A 51 2.55 -44.42 -30.21
C ASN A 51 2.07 -44.56 -31.67
N GLU A 52 0.78 -44.38 -31.96
CA GLU A 52 0.27 -44.30 -33.34
C GLU A 52 0.85 -43.10 -34.12
N SER A 53 1.11 -41.98 -33.44
CA SER A 53 1.72 -40.79 -34.05
C SER A 53 3.24 -40.89 -34.25
N LYS A 54 3.93 -41.84 -33.60
CA LYS A 54 5.35 -42.16 -33.88
C LYS A 54 5.54 -43.10 -35.07
N ASP A 55 4.54 -43.90 -35.42
CA ASP A 55 4.56 -44.74 -36.61
C ASP A 55 4.13 -43.99 -37.88
N GLN A 56 3.38 -42.89 -37.75
CA GLN A 56 3.03 -41.99 -38.88
C GLN A 56 4.14 -40.98 -39.25
N GLU A 57 5.06 -40.61 -38.36
CA GLU A 57 6.20 -39.74 -38.71
C GLU A 57 7.29 -40.43 -39.56
N LYS A 58 7.17 -41.74 -39.83
CA LYS A 58 8.03 -42.49 -40.78
C LYS A 58 7.38 -42.75 -42.14
N GLN A 59 6.12 -42.38 -42.33
CA GLN A 59 5.41 -42.47 -43.62
C GLN A 59 4.49 -41.27 -43.77
N ASP A 60 5.03 -40.12 -44.18
CA ASP A 60 4.38 -39.26 -45.18
C ASP A 60 5.27 -38.07 -45.57
N ASN A 61 6.15 -38.35 -46.54
CA ASN A 61 6.45 -37.37 -47.59
C ASN A 61 5.23 -37.34 -48.53
N GLY A 62 4.42 -36.28 -48.48
CA GLY A 62 3.50 -35.96 -49.59
C GLY A 62 2.11 -35.47 -49.21
N TYR A 63 1.90 -34.16 -49.34
CA TYR A 63 0.68 -33.45 -49.76
C TYR A 63 -0.75 -33.98 -49.41
N SER A 64 -1.53 -33.04 -48.85
CA SER A 64 -2.91 -32.64 -49.24
C SER A 64 -4.11 -33.01 -48.33
N THR A 65 -4.81 -31.95 -47.92
CA THR A 65 -6.24 -31.76 -47.58
C THR A 65 -7.21 -32.97 -47.51
N LYS A 66 -7.94 -33.11 -46.38
CA LYS A 66 -9.41 -32.94 -46.22
C LYS A 66 -9.95 -33.51 -44.88
N GLU A 67 -11.14 -33.02 -44.53
CA GLU A 67 -12.02 -33.31 -43.38
C GLU A 67 -12.32 -34.81 -43.12
N SER A 68 -12.59 -35.20 -41.86
CA SER A 68 -13.65 -36.18 -41.52
C SER A 68 -13.97 -36.33 -40.00
N VAL A 69 -15.16 -35.84 -39.64
CA VAL A 69 -16.26 -36.39 -38.80
C VAL A 69 -16.12 -37.78 -38.09
N VAL A 70 -16.27 -37.75 -36.75
CA VAL A 70 -17.11 -38.58 -35.80
C VAL A 70 -16.94 -40.11 -35.69
N THR A 71 -16.74 -40.67 -34.48
CA THR A 71 -17.71 -41.53 -33.72
C THR A 71 -17.13 -42.17 -32.44
N PHE A 72 -17.97 -42.25 -31.39
CA PHE A 72 -17.77 -43.00 -30.14
C PHE A 72 -18.14 -44.49 -30.30
N SER A 73 -17.50 -45.37 -29.52
CA SER A 73 -18.12 -46.65 -29.09
C SER A 73 -17.54 -47.16 -27.77
N ALA A 74 -18.44 -47.50 -26.85
CA ALA A 74 -18.16 -48.05 -25.53
C ALA A 74 -18.02 -49.59 -25.57
N ARG A 75 -17.13 -50.15 -24.73
CA ARG A 75 -17.23 -51.56 -24.31
C ARG A 75 -16.77 -51.74 -22.85
N ASN A 76 -17.64 -52.42 -22.11
CA ASN A 76 -17.50 -52.88 -20.73
C ASN A 76 -16.42 -53.95 -20.60
N GLN A 77 -15.56 -53.87 -19.57
CA GLN A 77 -15.06 -55.02 -18.82
C GLN A 77 -14.77 -54.61 -17.36
N GLN A 78 -15.40 -55.30 -16.40
CA GLN A 78 -15.03 -55.26 -14.98
C GLN A 78 -13.71 -56.01 -14.76
N PRO A 79 -12.86 -55.57 -13.81
CA PRO A 79 -11.88 -56.46 -13.19
C PRO A 79 -12.26 -56.85 -11.76
N PRO A 80 -11.68 -57.96 -11.25
CA PRO A 80 -12.11 -58.69 -10.05
C PRO A 80 -11.59 -58.11 -8.74
N MET A 81 -12.22 -58.50 -7.64
CA MET A 81 -11.72 -58.31 -6.27
C MET A 81 -10.38 -59.02 -6.05
N ILE A 82 -9.37 -58.30 -5.54
CA ILE A 82 -8.38 -58.84 -4.61
C ILE A 82 -8.13 -57.82 -3.49
N SER A 83 -8.33 -58.32 -2.28
CA SER A 83 -8.16 -57.69 -0.97
C SER A 83 -6.70 -57.55 -0.56
N HIS A 84 -6.28 -56.34 -0.15
CA HIS A 84 -5.45 -56.13 1.04
C HIS A 84 -5.24 -54.63 1.29
N ILE A 85 -6.02 -54.07 2.22
CA ILE A 85 -5.71 -52.81 2.90
C ILE A 85 -5.01 -53.20 4.19
N GLN A 86 -3.72 -52.90 4.31
CA GLN A 86 -3.09 -52.78 5.62
C GLN A 86 -3.55 -51.45 6.22
N SER A 87 -4.39 -51.58 7.24
CA SER A 87 -4.93 -50.52 8.08
C SER A 87 -3.81 -49.82 8.85
N VAL A 88 -3.64 -48.52 8.63
CA VAL A 88 -2.97 -47.65 9.61
C VAL A 88 -4.01 -47.34 10.69
N GLU A 89 -3.95 -48.10 11.79
CA GLU A 89 -4.72 -47.84 12.99
C GLU A 89 -4.25 -46.54 13.65
N SER A 90 -5.00 -45.46 13.46
CA SER A 90 -5.16 -44.47 14.53
C SER A 90 -6.58 -44.62 15.08
N LYS A 91 -6.70 -45.14 16.31
CA LYS A 91 -7.95 -45.29 17.07
C LYS A 91 -8.73 -43.97 17.06
N GLY A 92 -9.76 -43.83 16.22
CA GLY A 92 -10.47 -42.57 16.06
C GLY A 92 -11.83 -42.70 15.38
N MET A 93 -12.85 -42.11 16.01
CA MET A 93 -14.11 -41.74 15.35
C MET A 93 -13.80 -41.00 14.03
N GLY A 94 -14.58 -41.26 12.98
CA GLY A 94 -14.47 -40.52 11.72
C GLY A 94 -14.75 -39.02 11.93
N LEU A 95 -14.31 -38.18 11.00
CA LEU A 95 -14.53 -36.72 11.08
C LEU A 95 -16.02 -36.35 11.16
N ILE A 96 -16.88 -37.11 10.46
CA ILE A 96 -18.34 -37.05 10.58
C ILE A 96 -18.75 -37.33 12.03
N ASP A 97 -18.32 -38.46 12.58
CA ASP A 97 -18.71 -38.89 13.93
C ASP A 97 -18.25 -37.90 14.99
N PHE A 98 -17.05 -37.34 14.84
CA PHE A 98 -16.54 -36.27 15.70
C PHE A 98 -17.46 -35.04 15.66
N ILE A 99 -17.77 -34.52 14.47
CA ILE A 99 -18.59 -33.31 14.32
C ILE A 99 -20.04 -33.57 14.77
N GLN A 100 -20.59 -34.74 14.45
CA GLN A 100 -21.94 -35.17 14.80
C GLN A 100 -22.10 -35.26 16.33
N SER A 101 -21.18 -35.97 17.00
CA SER A 101 -21.21 -36.18 18.46
C SER A 101 -20.78 -34.96 19.27
N PHE A 102 -20.09 -33.98 18.65
CA PHE A 102 -19.54 -32.85 19.38
C PHE A 102 -20.58 -32.04 20.18
N ARG A 103 -20.28 -31.82 21.47
CA ARG A 103 -21.00 -30.95 22.40
C ARG A 103 -19.97 -30.22 23.27
N GLY A 104 -20.09 -28.90 23.42
CA GLY A 104 -19.28 -28.11 24.34
C GLY A 104 -18.68 -26.83 23.78
N SER A 105 -17.68 -26.32 24.50
CA SER A 105 -16.91 -25.11 24.17
C SER A 105 -16.07 -25.29 22.91
N ALA A 106 -15.55 -24.19 22.35
CA ALA A 106 -14.78 -24.23 21.11
C ALA A 106 -13.60 -25.23 21.15
N ARG A 107 -13.57 -26.18 20.22
CA ARG A 107 -12.49 -27.15 20.05
C ARG A 107 -12.05 -27.23 18.59
N VAL A 108 -10.74 -27.34 18.35
CA VAL A 108 -10.18 -27.51 17.01
C VAL A 108 -10.65 -28.84 16.43
N ILE A 109 -11.07 -28.82 15.16
CA ILE A 109 -11.52 -30.03 14.46
C ILE A 109 -10.29 -30.86 14.09
N PRO A 110 -10.26 -32.18 14.39
CA PRO A 110 -9.14 -33.04 14.06
C PRO A 110 -8.76 -32.94 12.57
N GLY A 111 -7.47 -32.78 12.28
CA GLY A 111 -6.96 -32.63 10.91
C GLY A 111 -7.16 -31.26 10.26
N LEU A 112 -7.98 -30.36 10.82
CA LEU A 112 -8.28 -29.03 10.24
C LEU A 112 -7.75 -27.91 11.13
N LYS A 113 -6.43 -27.69 11.11
CA LYS A 113 -5.77 -26.67 11.94
C LYS A 113 -6.37 -25.27 11.70
N GLY A 114 -6.66 -24.54 12.79
CA GLY A 114 -7.27 -23.20 12.71
C GLY A 114 -8.79 -23.22 12.52
N MET A 115 -9.39 -24.36 12.14
CA MET A 115 -10.84 -24.56 12.13
C MET A 115 -11.30 -25.19 13.44
N SER A 116 -12.36 -24.64 14.03
CA SER A 116 -12.92 -25.13 15.28
C SER A 116 -14.44 -25.20 15.24
N ILE A 117 -14.98 -26.08 16.08
CA ILE A 117 -16.40 -26.27 16.30
C ILE A 117 -16.76 -25.84 17.72
N LYS A 118 -17.90 -25.17 17.88
CA LYS A 118 -18.53 -24.83 19.17
C LYS A 118 -20.02 -25.12 19.09
N THR A 119 -20.64 -25.59 20.17
CA THR A 119 -22.11 -25.70 20.22
C THR A 119 -22.73 -24.57 21.05
N SER A 120 -23.92 -24.13 20.67
CA SER A 120 -24.84 -23.37 21.51
C SER A 120 -26.13 -24.17 21.71
N LYS A 121 -27.13 -23.59 22.38
CA LYS A 121 -28.43 -24.22 22.63
C LYS A 121 -29.15 -24.68 21.34
N SER A 122 -28.96 -23.98 20.22
CA SER A 122 -29.71 -24.21 18.97
C SER A 122 -28.85 -24.54 17.75
N LYS A 123 -27.52 -24.49 17.85
CA LYS A 123 -26.65 -24.65 16.67
C LYS A 123 -25.27 -25.20 17.00
N LYS A 124 -24.68 -25.88 16.01
CA LYS A 124 -23.25 -26.15 15.88
C LYS A 124 -22.63 -25.07 14.99
N MET A 125 -21.62 -24.37 15.50
CA MET A 125 -20.93 -23.27 14.82
C MET A 125 -19.54 -23.71 14.42
N ILE A 126 -19.23 -23.59 13.12
CA ILE A 126 -17.89 -23.78 12.58
C ILE A 126 -17.25 -22.40 12.41
N GLN A 127 -16.03 -22.25 12.91
CA GLN A 127 -15.32 -20.98 12.95
C GLN A 127 -13.82 -21.16 12.67
N LEU A 128 -13.19 -20.13 12.13
CA LEU A 128 -11.80 -20.11 11.69
C LEU A 128 -11.00 -19.03 12.45
N ARG A 129 -9.72 -19.26 12.67
CA ARG A 129 -8.74 -18.26 13.12
C ARG A 129 -7.36 -18.57 12.55
N ALA A 130 -6.61 -17.53 12.17
CA ALA A 130 -5.24 -17.68 11.66
C ALA A 130 -4.28 -17.97 12.83
N ASP A 131 -4.32 -17.13 13.86
CA ASP A 131 -3.50 -17.25 15.06
C ASP A 131 -4.32 -17.56 16.31
N LYS A 132 -3.68 -18.09 17.35
CA LYS A 132 -4.35 -18.39 18.64
C LYS A 132 -4.93 -17.13 19.29
N ASN A 133 -4.34 -15.97 19.04
CA ASN A 133 -4.71 -14.67 19.59
C ASN A 133 -5.75 -13.93 18.73
N ASP A 134 -6.10 -14.46 17.55
CA ASP A 134 -7.05 -13.82 16.65
C ASP A 134 -8.50 -14.04 17.09
N VAL A 135 -9.34 -13.06 16.77
CA VAL A 135 -10.80 -13.19 16.89
C VAL A 135 -11.32 -14.21 15.89
N TYR A 136 -12.15 -15.14 16.37
CA TYR A 136 -12.80 -16.15 15.54
C TYR A 136 -13.70 -15.52 14.46
N PHE A 137 -13.53 -15.99 13.22
CA PHE A 137 -14.42 -15.73 12.11
C PHE A 137 -15.43 -16.88 11.99
N GLN A 138 -16.72 -16.59 12.13
CA GLN A 138 -17.77 -17.60 12.01
C GLN A 138 -17.99 -17.96 10.52
N LEU A 139 -17.63 -19.19 10.16
CA LEU A 139 -17.73 -19.71 8.80
C LEU A 139 -19.18 -20.11 8.47
N VAL A 140 -19.76 -21.05 9.23
CA VAL A 140 -21.11 -21.58 8.99
C VAL A 140 -21.76 -22.06 10.29
N ASN A 141 -23.09 -22.04 10.34
CA ASN A 141 -23.89 -22.57 11.44
C ASN A 141 -24.80 -23.67 10.92
N TYR A 142 -24.87 -24.77 11.66
CA TYR A 142 -25.81 -25.86 11.45
C TYR A 142 -26.78 -25.94 12.64
N PRO A 143 -28.05 -26.33 12.44
CA PRO A 143 -28.92 -26.74 13.54
C PRO A 143 -28.25 -27.77 14.47
N ILE A 144 -28.60 -27.77 15.76
CA ILE A 144 -27.95 -28.65 16.76
C ILE A 144 -28.16 -30.15 16.47
N ASP A 145 -29.28 -30.44 15.84
CA ASP A 145 -29.80 -31.73 15.38
C ASP A 145 -29.47 -32.04 13.92
N HIS A 146 -28.67 -31.19 13.26
CA HIS A 146 -28.21 -31.44 11.88
C HIS A 146 -27.47 -32.78 11.78
N VAL A 147 -27.84 -33.56 10.78
CA VAL A 147 -27.16 -34.82 10.41
C VAL A 147 -26.14 -34.49 9.32
N PHE A 148 -24.86 -34.55 9.66
CA PHE A 148 -23.78 -34.20 8.73
C PHE A 148 -23.62 -35.28 7.67
N SER A 149 -23.74 -34.88 6.41
CA SER A 149 -23.44 -35.70 5.26
C SER A 149 -21.95 -35.68 4.92
N GLN A 150 -21.49 -36.64 4.13
CA GLN A 150 -20.13 -36.60 3.57
C GLN A 150 -19.90 -35.33 2.72
N ASN A 151 -20.94 -34.82 2.05
CA ASN A 151 -20.84 -33.58 1.27
C ASN A 151 -20.62 -32.34 2.16
N ASP A 152 -21.24 -32.30 3.35
CA ASP A 152 -20.99 -31.23 4.32
C ASP A 152 -19.52 -31.25 4.77
N ILE A 153 -18.98 -32.45 5.04
CA ILE A 153 -17.58 -32.61 5.40
C ILE A 153 -16.66 -32.19 4.27
N ASN A 154 -16.93 -32.63 3.04
CA ASN A 154 -16.14 -32.24 1.86
C ASN A 154 -16.16 -30.71 1.67
N THR A 155 -17.29 -30.06 1.94
CA THR A 155 -17.41 -28.59 1.89
C THR A 155 -16.54 -27.93 2.96
N LEU A 156 -16.54 -28.44 4.19
CA LEU A 156 -15.69 -27.91 5.27
C LEU A 156 -14.20 -28.13 5.00
N VAL A 157 -13.83 -29.30 4.46
CA VAL A 157 -12.45 -29.60 4.06
C VAL A 157 -12.00 -28.69 2.91
N ALA A 158 -12.84 -28.49 1.88
CA ALA A 158 -12.55 -27.56 0.79
C ALA A 158 -12.40 -26.11 1.29
N ALA A 159 -13.26 -25.69 2.22
CA ALA A 159 -13.18 -24.37 2.85
C ALA A 159 -11.89 -24.21 3.68
N HIS A 160 -11.50 -25.25 4.42
CA HIS A 160 -10.25 -25.28 5.16
C HIS A 160 -9.03 -25.18 4.24
N LYS A 161 -9.00 -25.95 3.14
CA LYS A 161 -7.93 -25.87 2.15
C LYS A 161 -7.78 -24.46 1.55
N ARG A 162 -8.90 -23.84 1.17
CA ARG A 162 -8.91 -22.44 0.69
C ARG A 162 -8.42 -21.46 1.75
N PHE A 163 -8.79 -21.69 3.01
CA PHE A 163 -8.30 -20.90 4.15
C PHE A 163 -6.78 -21.03 4.32
N GLU A 164 -6.23 -22.24 4.33
CA GLU A 164 -4.78 -22.46 4.48
C GLU A 164 -3.96 -21.85 3.36
N GLN A 165 -4.38 -22.04 2.10
CA GLN A 165 -3.74 -21.43 0.93
C GLN A 165 -3.66 -19.90 1.06
N ARG A 166 -4.67 -19.27 1.66
CA ARG A 166 -4.69 -17.81 1.86
C ARG A 166 -3.77 -17.36 2.97
N ILE A 167 -3.70 -18.11 4.06
CA ILE A 167 -2.78 -17.84 5.16
C ILE A 167 -1.34 -17.93 4.67
N GLU A 168 -1.00 -18.98 3.93
CA GLU A 168 0.33 -19.18 3.35
C GLU A 168 0.72 -18.03 2.41
N ALA A 169 -0.20 -17.61 1.55
CA ALA A 169 0.00 -16.49 0.62
C ALA A 169 -0.06 -15.09 1.28
N LYS A 170 -0.24 -14.99 2.60
CA LYS A 170 -0.42 -13.73 3.35
C LYS A 170 -1.56 -12.85 2.78
N MET A 171 -2.65 -13.48 2.34
CA MET A 171 -3.79 -12.82 1.71
C MET A 171 -5.00 -12.67 2.66
N PRO A 172 -5.90 -11.69 2.43
CA PRO A 172 -7.18 -11.64 3.13
C PRO A 172 -8.02 -12.90 2.90
N TRP A 173 -8.58 -13.46 3.98
CA TRP A 173 -9.27 -14.76 3.94
C TRP A 173 -10.69 -14.76 4.54
N LYS A 174 -11.13 -13.67 5.18
CA LYS A 174 -12.43 -13.59 5.89
C LYS A 174 -13.62 -13.36 4.94
N ASP A 175 -13.74 -14.18 3.91
CA ASP A 175 -14.84 -14.16 2.94
C ASP A 175 -15.59 -15.51 2.98
N ARG A 176 -16.81 -15.49 3.54
CA ARG A 176 -17.60 -16.70 3.74
C ARG A 176 -17.96 -17.39 2.43
N ASN A 177 -18.29 -16.63 1.39
CA ASN A 177 -18.76 -17.18 0.12
C ASN A 177 -17.60 -17.82 -0.64
N TYR A 178 -16.44 -17.17 -0.64
CA TYR A 178 -15.24 -17.76 -1.23
C TYR A 178 -14.81 -19.02 -0.50
N LEU A 179 -14.78 -18.99 0.84
CA LEU A 179 -14.37 -20.15 1.63
C LEU A 179 -15.33 -21.33 1.44
N LEU A 180 -16.65 -21.13 1.53
CA LEU A 180 -17.62 -22.23 1.42
C LEU A 180 -17.81 -22.70 -0.03
N HIS A 181 -17.95 -21.76 -0.98
CA HIS A 181 -18.41 -22.08 -2.33
C HIS A 181 -17.34 -21.94 -3.40
N GLY A 182 -16.15 -21.42 -3.07
CA GLY A 182 -15.11 -21.14 -4.07
C GLY A 182 -15.51 -20.03 -5.05
N GLN A 183 -16.60 -19.31 -4.79
CA GLN A 183 -17.10 -18.24 -5.63
C GLN A 183 -16.32 -16.96 -5.33
N PHE A 184 -15.78 -16.34 -6.38
CA PHE A 184 -15.11 -15.04 -6.28
C PHE A 184 -16.14 -13.95 -5.98
N ARG A 185 -15.74 -12.91 -5.24
CA ARG A 185 -16.52 -11.68 -5.19
C ARG A 185 -16.35 -10.98 -6.52
N GLU A 186 -17.44 -10.89 -7.29
CA GLU A 186 -17.46 -10.16 -8.55
C GLU A 186 -17.56 -8.64 -8.29
N LEU A 187 -16.65 -7.89 -8.92
CA LEU A 187 -16.71 -6.43 -8.99
C LEU A 187 -17.30 -6.05 -10.34
N ILE A 188 -18.61 -5.82 -10.34
CA ILE A 188 -19.39 -5.54 -11.53
C ILE A 188 -19.43 -4.03 -11.81
N THR A 189 -19.54 -3.19 -10.77
CA THR A 189 -19.73 -1.74 -10.91
C THR A 189 -18.55 -0.92 -10.38
N TRP A 190 -18.44 0.33 -10.85
CA TRP A 190 -17.40 1.26 -10.39
C TRP A 190 -17.44 1.50 -8.88
N ASN A 191 -18.64 1.57 -8.29
CA ASN A 191 -18.82 1.71 -6.85
C ASN A 191 -18.27 0.51 -6.08
N GLN A 192 -18.53 -0.71 -6.56
CA GLN A 192 -18.00 -1.94 -5.96
C GLN A 192 -16.46 -1.97 -6.01
N LEU A 193 -15.87 -1.56 -7.13
CA LEU A 193 -14.42 -1.43 -7.26
C LEU A 193 -13.82 -0.40 -6.30
N TYR A 194 -14.47 0.77 -6.13
CA TYR A 194 -14.03 1.79 -5.17
C TYR A 194 -14.14 1.32 -3.72
N ASP A 195 -15.22 0.65 -3.37
CA ASP A 195 -15.44 0.14 -2.02
C ASP A 195 -14.40 -0.93 -1.69
N PHE A 196 -14.17 -1.87 -2.60
CA PHE A 196 -13.08 -2.85 -2.49
C PHE A 196 -11.72 -2.17 -2.36
N TYR A 197 -11.40 -1.19 -3.21
CA TYR A 197 -10.12 -0.48 -3.13
C TYR A 197 -9.94 0.32 -1.83
N SER A 198 -11.04 0.72 -1.19
CA SER A 198 -11.01 1.42 0.09
C SER A 198 -10.70 0.49 1.28
N GLU A 199 -10.93 -0.83 1.13
CA GLU A 199 -10.63 -1.84 2.14
C GLU A 199 -9.12 -1.84 2.43
N GLY A 200 -8.75 -1.91 3.71
CA GLY A 200 -7.35 -1.89 4.14
C GLY A 200 -6.60 -0.56 3.98
N LYS A 201 -7.23 0.51 3.47
CA LYS A 201 -6.60 1.84 3.38
C LYS A 201 -6.71 2.62 4.70
N SER A 202 -5.77 3.54 4.93
CA SER A 202 -5.79 4.44 6.09
C SER A 202 -7.03 5.34 6.08
N ALA A 203 -7.48 5.79 7.26
CA ALA A 203 -8.64 6.68 7.40
C ALA A 203 -8.55 7.94 6.51
N SER A 204 -7.38 8.58 6.44
CA SER A 204 -7.17 9.76 5.58
C SER A 204 -7.30 9.45 4.09
N TYR A 205 -6.80 8.28 3.64
CA TYR A 205 -6.94 7.88 2.25
C TYR A 205 -8.37 7.46 1.92
N LYS A 206 -9.09 6.80 2.85
CA LYS A 206 -10.52 6.50 2.70
C LYS A 206 -11.35 7.76 2.48
N ILE A 207 -11.12 8.82 3.26
CA ILE A 207 -11.78 10.13 3.06
C ILE A 207 -11.52 10.67 1.65
N LYS A 208 -10.27 10.57 1.17
CA LYS A 208 -9.92 10.97 -0.20
C LYS A 208 -10.71 10.16 -1.24
N LEU A 209 -10.74 8.83 -1.12
CA LEU A 209 -11.48 7.96 -2.03
C LEU A 209 -12.98 8.27 -2.03
N GLN A 210 -13.58 8.44 -0.86
CA GLN A 210 -15.00 8.78 -0.74
C GLN A 210 -15.35 10.12 -1.38
N ARG A 211 -14.46 11.12 -1.28
CA ARG A 211 -14.63 12.41 -1.99
C ARG A 211 -14.66 12.23 -3.51
N PHE A 212 -13.76 11.40 -4.05
CA PHE A 212 -13.74 11.10 -5.49
C PHE A 212 -14.95 10.25 -5.91
N LYS A 213 -15.31 9.24 -5.13
CA LYS A 213 -16.53 8.43 -5.33
C LYS A 213 -17.77 9.33 -5.40
N LYS A 214 -17.97 10.20 -4.41
CA LYS A 214 -19.09 11.14 -4.37
C LYS A 214 -19.10 12.12 -5.55
N ARG A 215 -17.94 12.57 -6.02
CA ARG A 215 -17.85 13.57 -7.10
C ARG A 215 -18.03 12.97 -8.49
N TYR A 216 -17.42 11.81 -8.75
CA TYR A 216 -17.31 11.25 -10.10
C TYR A 216 -18.15 9.99 -10.33
N PHE A 217 -18.50 9.27 -9.25
CA PHE A 217 -19.19 7.98 -9.29
C PHE A 217 -20.51 8.00 -8.49
N SER A 218 -21.09 9.18 -8.23
CA SER A 218 -22.40 9.27 -7.58
C SER A 218 -23.55 8.93 -8.52
N GLY A 219 -24.61 8.34 -7.97
CA GLY A 219 -25.82 7.98 -8.72
C GLY A 219 -25.53 6.91 -9.78
N SER A 220 -26.16 7.02 -10.94
CA SER A 220 -26.03 6.04 -12.02
C SER A 220 -24.60 5.84 -12.50
N TRP A 221 -23.74 6.86 -12.40
CA TRP A 221 -22.32 6.79 -12.81
C TRP A 221 -21.51 5.76 -12.02
N GLY A 222 -21.82 5.53 -10.76
CA GLY A 222 -21.13 4.52 -9.96
C GLY A 222 -21.65 3.10 -10.18
N GLU A 223 -22.92 2.98 -10.62
CA GLU A 223 -23.58 1.71 -10.87
C GLU A 223 -23.38 1.18 -12.30
N LYS A 224 -22.75 1.96 -13.18
CA LYS A 224 -22.40 1.48 -14.52
C LYS A 224 -21.45 0.28 -14.42
N ARG A 225 -21.67 -0.71 -15.28
CA ARG A 225 -20.88 -1.94 -15.35
C ARG A 225 -19.47 -1.63 -15.85
N ILE A 226 -18.46 -2.21 -15.20
CA ILE A 226 -17.06 -1.99 -15.55
C ILE A 226 -16.73 -2.66 -16.91
N SER A 227 -17.27 -3.85 -17.15
CA SER A 227 -16.98 -4.65 -18.36
C SER A 227 -17.40 -3.96 -19.67
N THR A 228 -18.34 -3.01 -19.62
CA THR A 228 -18.79 -2.29 -20.82
C THR A 228 -17.87 -1.14 -21.21
N TYR A 229 -16.82 -0.84 -20.42
CA TYR A 229 -16.01 0.36 -20.64
C TYR A 229 -14.79 0.11 -21.51
N CYS A 230 -14.87 0.69 -22.70
CA CYS A 230 -13.83 1.33 -23.49
C CYS A 230 -12.76 2.13 -22.74
N ARG A 231 -11.52 2.22 -23.23
CA ARG A 231 -10.64 3.35 -22.90
C ARG A 231 -11.31 4.68 -23.26
N GLU A 232 -11.80 4.79 -24.49
CA GLU A 232 -12.41 5.97 -25.08
C GLU A 232 -13.69 6.35 -24.31
N SER A 233 -14.54 5.37 -24.04
CA SER A 233 -15.75 5.55 -23.24
C SER A 233 -15.43 6.01 -21.82
N PHE A 234 -14.38 5.48 -21.20
CA PHE A 234 -13.98 5.89 -19.85
C PHE A 234 -13.46 7.33 -19.83
N ILE A 235 -12.67 7.70 -20.84
CA ILE A 235 -12.17 9.07 -20.99
C ILE A 235 -13.33 10.06 -21.08
N LEU A 236 -14.28 9.82 -21.99
CA LEU A 236 -15.46 10.68 -22.16
C LEU A 236 -16.29 10.78 -20.86
N ASP A 237 -16.63 9.65 -20.25
CA ASP A 237 -17.60 9.62 -19.15
C ASP A 237 -17.03 10.05 -17.79
N TYR A 238 -15.73 9.83 -17.54
CA TYR A 238 -15.12 10.08 -16.23
C TYR A 238 -13.98 11.08 -16.26
N LEU A 239 -13.16 11.09 -17.32
CA LEU A 239 -11.99 11.96 -17.37
C LEU A 239 -12.30 13.32 -17.96
N ASP A 240 -13.18 13.44 -18.93
CA ASP A 240 -13.43 14.70 -19.66
C ASP A 240 -14.83 15.29 -19.39
N ARG A 241 -15.75 14.48 -18.86
CA ARG A 241 -17.07 14.94 -18.41
C ARG A 241 -16.99 16.17 -17.49
N PRO A 242 -17.73 17.26 -17.78
CA PRO A 242 -17.85 18.39 -16.87
C PRO A 242 -18.44 17.96 -15.52
N VAL A 243 -17.73 18.26 -14.43
CA VAL A 243 -18.18 17.98 -13.06
C VAL A 243 -17.93 19.22 -12.21
N ALA A 244 -18.91 19.61 -11.40
CA ALA A 244 -18.78 20.73 -10.48
C ALA A 244 -17.56 20.57 -9.56
N ASP A 245 -16.85 21.66 -9.30
CA ASP A 245 -15.64 21.72 -8.46
C ASP A 245 -14.47 20.83 -8.89
N ARG A 246 -14.46 20.35 -10.14
CA ARG A 246 -13.35 19.60 -10.72
C ARG A 246 -12.05 20.38 -10.59
N GLN A 247 -11.04 19.76 -9.98
CA GLN A 247 -9.70 20.33 -9.89
C GLN A 247 -8.85 19.88 -11.09
N PRO A 248 -7.89 20.71 -11.55
CA PRO A 248 -6.99 20.32 -12.65
C PRO A 248 -6.24 19.00 -12.40
N SER A 249 -5.90 18.71 -11.14
CA SER A 249 -5.22 17.47 -10.75
C SER A 249 -6.12 16.23 -10.70
N ASP A 250 -7.44 16.41 -10.71
CA ASP A 250 -8.38 15.31 -10.47
C ASP A 250 -8.32 14.26 -11.59
N ARG A 251 -8.09 14.66 -12.84
CA ARG A 251 -7.90 13.73 -13.98
C ARG A 251 -6.80 12.71 -13.69
N ASN A 252 -5.62 13.18 -13.29
CA ASN A 252 -4.47 12.32 -12.98
C ASN A 252 -4.70 11.46 -11.75
N GLU A 253 -5.42 11.99 -10.76
CA GLU A 253 -5.73 11.26 -9.55
C GLU A 253 -6.77 10.17 -9.81
N LEU A 254 -7.77 10.41 -10.66
CA LEU A 254 -8.73 9.41 -11.14
C LEU A 254 -8.01 8.28 -11.86
N ILE A 255 -7.17 8.58 -12.84
CA ILE A 255 -6.36 7.57 -13.55
C ILE A 255 -5.57 6.75 -12.54
N LYS A 256 -4.87 7.40 -11.60
CA LYS A 256 -4.08 6.71 -10.58
C LYS A 256 -4.91 5.82 -9.68
N GLN A 257 -6.08 6.28 -9.23
CA GLN A 257 -6.94 5.52 -8.32
C GLN A 257 -7.57 4.32 -9.01
N ILE A 258 -8.12 4.50 -10.21
CA ILE A 258 -8.75 3.42 -10.98
C ILE A 258 -7.71 2.40 -11.41
N ASP A 259 -6.57 2.83 -11.95
CA ASP A 259 -5.50 1.91 -12.34
C ASP A 259 -4.99 1.08 -11.15
N ALA A 260 -4.79 1.73 -9.98
CA ALA A 260 -4.40 1.02 -8.77
C ALA A 260 -5.48 0.08 -8.26
N ALA A 261 -6.76 0.47 -8.33
CA ALA A 261 -7.89 -0.36 -7.92
C ALA A 261 -8.03 -1.59 -8.81
N ILE A 262 -7.94 -1.43 -10.14
CA ILE A 262 -7.97 -2.52 -11.11
C ILE A 262 -6.79 -3.47 -10.89
N ARG A 263 -5.56 -2.95 -10.75
CA ARG A 263 -4.39 -3.78 -10.46
C ARG A 263 -4.52 -4.53 -9.14
N GLN A 264 -5.05 -3.89 -8.11
CA GLN A 264 -5.33 -4.55 -6.83
C GLN A 264 -6.37 -5.65 -7.00
N ALA A 265 -7.46 -5.39 -7.74
CA ALA A 265 -8.51 -6.37 -7.98
C ALA A 265 -8.01 -7.57 -8.78
N LYS A 266 -7.32 -7.34 -9.92
CA LYS A 266 -6.72 -8.40 -10.76
C LYS A 266 -5.66 -9.21 -10.02
N GLY A 267 -4.91 -8.58 -9.12
CA GLY A 267 -3.93 -9.26 -8.26
C GLY A 267 -4.52 -9.94 -7.02
N SER A 268 -5.83 -9.80 -6.76
CA SER A 268 -6.47 -10.37 -5.58
C SER A 268 -7.14 -11.69 -5.94
N ALA A 269 -6.70 -12.77 -5.31
CA ALA A 269 -7.13 -14.12 -5.69
C ALA A 269 -8.60 -14.45 -5.39
N ASN A 270 -9.38 -13.60 -4.71
CA ASN A 270 -10.82 -13.83 -4.41
C ASN A 270 -11.72 -12.80 -5.10
N ILE A 271 -11.17 -12.01 -6.03
CA ILE A 271 -11.87 -10.95 -6.73
C ILE A 271 -11.92 -11.32 -8.20
N ALA A 272 -13.13 -11.35 -8.75
CA ALA A 272 -13.33 -11.42 -10.19
C ALA A 272 -13.66 -10.01 -10.69
N ILE A 273 -12.95 -9.56 -11.71
CA ILE A 273 -13.23 -8.29 -12.38
C ILE A 273 -12.99 -8.48 -13.88
N ASP A 274 -13.99 -8.14 -14.66
CA ASP A 274 -13.89 -8.06 -16.11
C ASP A 274 -13.70 -6.58 -16.50
N VAL A 275 -12.47 -6.24 -16.88
CA VAL A 275 -12.10 -4.89 -17.29
C VAL A 275 -10.90 -4.94 -18.22
N GLN A 276 -11.06 -4.28 -19.37
CA GLN A 276 -9.96 -4.08 -20.31
C GLN A 276 -8.95 -3.04 -19.80
N THR A 277 -7.82 -2.93 -20.48
CA THR A 277 -6.82 -1.90 -20.17
C THR A 277 -7.37 -0.53 -20.51
N LEU A 278 -7.60 0.30 -19.50
CA LEU A 278 -8.13 1.66 -19.69
C LEU A 278 -7.04 2.70 -19.87
N PHE A 279 -5.85 2.47 -19.32
CA PHE A 279 -4.76 3.46 -19.28
C PHE A 279 -3.44 2.89 -19.77
N ASN A 280 -2.71 3.72 -20.51
CA ASN A 280 -1.37 3.49 -21.00
C ASN A 280 -0.34 4.27 -20.16
N LYS A 281 0.92 3.83 -20.27
CA LYS A 281 2.06 4.54 -19.69
C LYS A 281 2.20 5.91 -20.37
N GLY A 282 1.78 6.97 -19.69
CA GLY A 282 1.84 8.35 -20.21
C GLY A 282 0.53 9.12 -20.11
N ASP A 283 -0.61 8.45 -19.91
CA ASP A 283 -1.93 9.11 -19.85
C ASP A 283 -2.12 10.05 -18.69
N ARG A 284 -1.35 9.82 -17.63
CA ARG A 284 -1.20 10.79 -16.57
C ARG A 284 -0.41 11.93 -17.19
N SER A 285 -1.08 13.04 -17.46
CA SER A 285 -0.43 14.31 -17.76
C SER A 285 0.43 14.64 -16.54
N ARG A 286 1.71 14.24 -16.56
CA ARG A 286 2.72 14.84 -15.69
C ARG A 286 2.86 16.24 -16.26
N ALA A 287 1.93 17.12 -15.92
CA ALA A 287 1.84 18.41 -16.57
C ALA A 287 3.21 19.08 -16.53
N ASP A 288 3.82 19.21 -17.69
CA ASP A 288 4.91 20.15 -18.00
C ASP A 288 4.48 21.59 -17.71
N GLY A 289 3.16 21.85 -17.59
CA GLY A 289 2.61 23.15 -17.25
C GLY A 289 2.87 23.63 -15.81
N THR A 290 3.86 23.08 -15.11
CA THR A 290 4.28 23.64 -13.83
C THR A 290 5.78 23.89 -13.80
N ASP A 291 6.26 24.77 -14.68
CA ASP A 291 7.40 25.64 -14.41
C ASP A 291 7.09 26.47 -13.15
N LYS A 292 7.14 25.80 -11.99
CA LYS A 292 6.92 26.43 -10.69
C LYS A 292 8.20 27.15 -10.35
N THR A 293 8.26 28.43 -10.73
CA THR A 293 9.27 29.33 -10.19
C THR A 293 9.27 29.24 -8.67
N PRO A 294 10.36 28.81 -8.02
CA PRO A 294 10.44 28.72 -6.56
C PRO A 294 10.00 30.04 -5.91
N PRO A 295 9.36 30.00 -4.73
CA PRO A 295 9.01 31.24 -4.07
C PRO A 295 10.28 32.01 -3.72
N LYS A 296 10.13 33.33 -3.67
CA LYS A 296 11.18 34.27 -3.29
C LYS A 296 11.40 34.26 -1.78
N LEU A 297 12.66 34.40 -1.34
CA LEU A 297 12.99 34.48 0.08
C LEU A 297 12.36 35.73 0.72
N GLU A 298 12.24 36.81 -0.05
CA GLU A 298 11.55 38.05 0.33
C GLU A 298 10.08 37.79 0.69
N THR A 299 9.39 36.94 -0.08
CA THR A 299 8.00 36.56 0.23
C THR A 299 7.93 35.73 1.50
N PHE A 300 8.89 34.83 1.73
CA PHE A 300 8.98 34.08 2.98
C PHE A 300 9.24 35.00 4.17
N SER A 301 10.18 35.94 4.06
CA SER A 301 10.51 36.92 5.11
C SER A 301 9.26 37.69 5.52
N ALA A 302 8.51 38.23 4.56
CA ALA A 302 7.26 38.94 4.83
C ALA A 302 6.24 38.10 5.61
N TYR A 303 6.09 36.81 5.28
CA TYR A 303 5.21 35.90 6.03
C TYR A 303 5.69 35.66 7.47
N VAL A 304 7.00 35.51 7.68
CA VAL A 304 7.55 35.30 9.03
C VAL A 304 7.37 36.55 9.87
N ILE A 305 7.78 37.72 9.37
CA ILE A 305 7.68 38.99 10.09
C ILE A 305 6.22 39.30 10.44
N GLU A 306 5.30 39.22 9.47
CA GLU A 306 3.87 39.44 9.72
C GLU A 306 3.32 38.47 10.78
N ALA A 307 3.76 37.22 10.79
CA ALA A 307 3.30 36.26 11.80
C ALA A 307 3.65 36.73 13.22
N PHE A 308 4.84 37.29 13.43
CA PHE A 308 5.23 37.82 14.74
C PHE A 308 4.54 39.16 15.07
N GLU A 309 4.34 40.04 14.08
CA GLU A 309 3.56 41.27 14.27
C GLU A 309 2.11 40.99 14.68
N MET A 310 1.52 39.91 14.16
CA MET A 310 0.16 39.49 14.48
C MET A 310 0.05 38.66 15.77
N GLY A 311 1.15 38.35 16.46
CA GLY A 311 1.16 37.44 17.61
C GLY A 311 0.91 35.96 17.24
N GLU A 312 1.02 35.60 15.97
CA GLU A 312 0.95 34.23 15.44
C GLU A 312 2.30 33.51 15.58
N ASN A 313 2.94 33.63 16.73
CA ASN A 313 4.36 33.28 16.93
C ASN A 313 4.67 31.81 16.63
N GLN A 314 3.79 30.88 17.01
CA GLN A 314 3.95 29.46 16.64
C GLN A 314 3.89 29.22 15.13
N THR A 315 3.14 30.02 14.38
CA THR A 315 3.10 29.97 12.91
C THR A 315 4.41 30.48 12.32
N GLY A 316 4.90 31.62 12.81
CA GLY A 316 6.21 32.18 12.43
C GLY A 316 7.35 31.20 12.71
N LEU A 317 7.42 30.68 13.94
CA LEU A 317 8.40 29.68 14.36
C LEU A 317 8.31 28.38 13.55
N SER A 318 7.11 27.91 13.19
CA SER A 318 6.98 26.75 12.32
C SER A 318 7.57 26.97 10.93
N MET A 319 7.40 28.16 10.36
CA MET A 319 8.04 28.51 9.08
C MET A 319 9.56 28.60 9.20
N ILE A 320 10.08 29.19 10.29
CA ILE A 320 11.52 29.24 10.60
C ILE A 320 12.09 27.82 10.76
N ALA A 321 11.44 26.97 11.55
CA ALA A 321 11.86 25.58 11.75
C ALA A 321 11.89 24.80 10.44
N GLN A 322 10.92 25.05 9.55
CA GLN A 322 10.88 24.39 8.25
C GLN A 322 11.99 24.89 7.31
N LEU A 323 12.33 26.18 7.34
CA LEU A 323 13.45 26.75 6.59
C LEU A 323 14.78 26.17 7.09
N MET A 324 14.98 26.13 8.41
CA MET A 324 16.25 25.75 9.01
C MET A 324 16.49 24.22 8.96
N ALA A 325 15.46 23.41 9.22
CA ALA A 325 15.59 21.94 9.25
C ALA A 325 15.01 21.21 8.04
N SER A 326 14.33 21.91 7.11
CA SER A 326 13.89 21.35 5.81
C SER A 326 12.90 20.18 5.88
N THR A 327 12.27 20.00 7.04
CA THR A 327 11.24 18.98 7.25
C THR A 327 9.98 19.31 6.43
N ARG A 328 9.14 18.31 6.17
CA ARG A 328 7.83 18.56 5.54
C ARG A 328 6.92 19.29 6.52
N LYS A 329 6.09 20.22 6.03
CA LYS A 329 5.07 20.97 6.81
C LYS A 329 4.44 20.15 7.95
N THR A 330 3.80 19.03 7.63
CA THR A 330 3.10 18.21 8.64
C THR A 330 4.05 17.63 9.70
N ARG A 331 5.31 17.41 9.38
CA ARG A 331 6.31 16.97 10.35
C ARG A 331 6.79 18.13 11.21
N THR A 332 6.99 19.30 10.63
CA THR A 332 7.34 20.52 11.37
C THR A 332 6.23 20.89 12.37
N ASN A 333 4.98 20.99 11.91
CA ASN A 333 3.85 21.39 12.75
C ASN A 333 3.55 20.42 13.92
N PHE A 334 4.02 19.17 13.82
CA PHE A 334 3.83 18.12 14.81
C PHE A 334 5.18 17.61 15.34
N LEU A 335 6.18 18.49 15.41
CA LEU A 335 7.52 18.12 15.84
C LEU A 335 7.55 17.90 17.36
N SER A 336 8.00 16.71 17.77
CA SER A 336 8.24 16.38 19.18
C SER A 336 9.68 16.65 19.56
N TRP A 337 9.91 17.12 20.79
CA TRP A 337 11.25 17.30 21.35
C TRP A 337 12.07 16.00 21.34
N ARG A 338 11.41 14.84 21.45
CA ARG A 338 12.07 13.52 21.39
C ARG A 338 12.73 13.22 20.04
N ARG A 339 12.37 13.96 18.99
CA ARG A 339 12.94 13.80 17.65
C ARG A 339 14.12 14.75 17.39
N ILE A 340 14.35 15.72 18.27
CA ILE A 340 15.34 16.77 18.09
C ILE A 340 16.60 16.36 18.85
N ASN A 341 17.67 16.03 18.13
CA ASN A 341 19.00 15.87 18.70
C ASN A 341 19.70 17.24 18.67
N LEU A 342 19.76 17.91 19.81
CA LEU A 342 20.45 19.19 19.96
C LEU A 342 21.98 19.02 19.99
N GLY A 343 22.49 17.89 20.49
CA GLY A 343 23.94 17.65 20.58
C GLY A 343 24.60 17.52 19.20
N GLU A 344 23.91 16.87 18.26
CA GLU A 344 24.41 16.65 16.90
C GLU A 344 23.67 17.49 15.84
N CYS A 345 22.82 18.43 16.26
CA CYS A 345 22.09 19.37 15.39
C CYS A 345 21.25 18.72 14.27
N PHE A 346 20.45 17.70 14.57
CA PHE A 346 19.51 17.12 13.59
C PHE A 346 18.14 16.71 14.15
N ILE A 347 17.17 16.55 13.25
CA ILE A 347 15.84 16.00 13.55
C ILE A 347 15.71 14.60 12.93
N GLU A 348 15.29 13.62 13.73
CA GLU A 348 15.03 12.25 13.26
C GLU A 348 13.60 12.07 12.75
N VAL A 349 13.48 11.40 11.62
CA VAL A 349 12.21 10.96 11.04
C VAL A 349 12.27 9.46 10.76
N PRO A 350 11.54 8.62 11.51
CA PRO A 350 11.53 7.17 11.31
C PRO A 350 11.00 6.74 9.95
N SER A 351 11.43 5.55 9.50
CA SER A 351 11.01 4.97 8.22
C SER A 351 9.49 4.83 8.07
N HIS A 352 8.76 4.42 9.12
CA HIS A 352 7.30 4.27 9.06
C HIS A 352 6.55 5.62 8.97
N GLU A 353 7.24 6.72 9.27
CA GLU A 353 6.73 8.08 9.18
C GLU A 353 7.20 8.80 7.90
N ASN A 354 8.18 8.25 7.21
CA ASN A 354 8.67 8.76 5.94
C ASN A 354 8.20 7.87 4.79
N LYS A 355 8.08 8.44 3.59
CA LYS A 355 7.65 7.66 2.41
C LYS A 355 8.76 6.77 1.85
N THR A 356 10.02 7.03 2.20
CA THR A 356 11.19 6.45 1.55
C THR A 356 12.06 5.67 2.54
N LYS A 357 12.52 6.29 3.63
CA LYS A 357 13.42 5.67 4.62
C LYS A 357 13.57 6.50 5.90
N PHE A 358 14.28 5.98 6.89
CA PHE A 358 14.77 6.76 8.03
C PHE A 358 15.62 7.93 7.54
N VAL A 359 15.38 9.12 8.09
CA VAL A 359 16.06 10.35 7.68
C VAL A 359 16.46 11.17 8.89
N ARG A 360 17.67 11.73 8.83
CA ARG A 360 18.15 12.78 9.73
C ARG A 360 18.17 14.10 8.97
N HIS A 361 17.47 15.10 9.49
CA HIS A 361 17.38 16.45 8.95
C HIS A 361 18.34 17.37 9.70
N PRO A 362 19.52 17.68 9.14
CA PRO A 362 20.48 18.58 9.79
C PRO A 362 19.92 20.00 9.88
N PHE A 363 20.31 20.73 10.91
CA PHE A 363 19.92 22.12 11.11
C PHE A 363 21.10 22.99 11.59
N PRO A 364 21.08 24.29 11.28
CA PRO A 364 22.18 25.20 11.61
C PRO A 364 22.26 25.50 13.11
N ARG A 365 23.43 25.94 13.57
CA ARG A 365 23.67 26.36 14.96
C ARG A 365 22.71 27.48 15.39
N ARG A 366 22.38 28.39 14.47
CA ARG A 366 21.38 29.44 14.73
C ARG A 366 20.02 28.85 15.15
N PHE A 367 19.60 27.74 14.56
CA PHE A 367 18.36 27.06 14.95
C PHE A 367 18.50 26.32 16.27
N HIS A 368 19.67 25.72 16.52
CA HIS A 368 19.98 25.11 17.82
C HIS A 368 19.76 26.11 18.96
N ASP A 369 20.30 27.33 18.83
CA ASP A 369 20.22 28.34 19.88
C ASP A 369 18.78 28.84 20.09
N ILE A 370 18.02 29.01 18.99
CA ILE A 370 16.57 29.28 19.05
C ILE A 370 15.84 28.15 19.77
N LEU A 371 16.13 26.89 19.44
CA LEU A 371 15.49 25.73 20.06
C LEU A 371 15.82 25.63 21.56
N LEU A 372 17.04 25.93 21.99
CA LEU A 372 17.39 25.98 23.41
C LEU A 372 16.55 27.02 24.15
N SER A 373 16.49 28.24 23.64
CA SER A 373 15.65 29.30 24.19
C SER A 373 14.18 28.88 24.31
N ILE A 374 13.65 28.20 23.28
CA ILE A 374 12.27 27.67 23.29
C ILE A 374 12.07 26.60 24.34
N ARG A 375 12.99 25.64 24.41
CA ARG A 375 12.90 24.53 25.35
C ARG A 375 12.94 25.02 26.80
N GLU A 376 13.82 25.97 27.10
CA GLU A 376 13.92 26.59 28.42
C GLU A 376 12.64 27.33 28.79
N SER A 377 12.12 28.16 27.89
CA SER A 377 10.87 28.91 28.14
C SER A 377 9.68 27.98 28.37
N GLN A 378 9.57 26.88 27.61
CA GLN A 378 8.54 25.87 27.82
C GLN A 378 8.71 25.13 29.15
N TRP A 379 9.95 24.87 29.57
CA TRP A 379 10.22 24.24 30.86
C TRP A 379 9.77 25.12 32.03
N HIS A 380 10.03 26.42 31.97
CA HIS A 380 9.57 27.38 32.98
C HIS A 380 8.05 27.57 32.97
N ALA A 381 7.41 27.48 31.81
CA ALA A 381 5.96 27.60 31.68
C ALA A 381 5.19 26.32 32.09
N ALA A 382 5.86 25.16 32.05
CA ALA A 382 5.24 23.89 32.39
C ALA A 382 4.92 23.84 33.89
N LYS A 383 3.63 23.83 34.25
CA LYS A 383 3.14 23.59 35.62
C LYS A 383 3.33 22.13 36.10
N HIS A 384 4.14 21.34 35.41
CA HIS A 384 4.29 19.90 35.64
C HIS A 384 5.77 19.52 35.65
N ASP A 385 6.15 18.55 36.49
CA ASP A 385 7.50 17.95 36.58
C ASP A 385 7.95 17.18 35.31
N LYS A 386 7.34 17.43 34.16
CA LYS A 386 7.59 16.71 32.91
C LYS A 386 8.07 17.65 31.83
N SER A 387 9.15 17.25 31.17
CA SER A 387 9.69 17.89 29.98
C SER A 387 8.61 18.12 28.91
N PRO A 388 8.62 19.24 28.17
CA PRO A 388 7.68 19.48 27.09
C PRO A 388 7.77 18.37 26.04
N ASP A 389 6.62 17.86 25.59
CA ASP A 389 6.57 16.76 24.61
C ASP A 389 6.66 17.27 23.15
N TRP A 390 6.18 18.51 22.90
CA TRP A 390 6.02 19.08 21.56
C TRP A 390 6.73 20.43 21.44
N LEU A 391 7.37 20.68 20.29
CA LEU A 391 7.92 22.00 19.99
C LEU A 391 6.80 23.05 19.91
N PHE A 392 5.68 22.68 19.28
CA PHE A 392 4.48 23.53 19.17
C PHE A 392 3.36 22.96 20.04
N GLU A 393 3.32 23.38 21.31
CA GLU A 393 2.32 22.95 22.26
C GLU A 393 1.06 23.83 22.21
N SER A 394 -0.10 23.23 22.47
CA SER A 394 -1.38 23.93 22.48
C SER A 394 -1.49 24.83 23.70
N LYS A 395 -1.73 26.13 23.46
CA LYS A 395 -1.96 27.14 24.52
C LYS A 395 -3.12 26.78 25.48
N THR A 396 -4.08 25.97 25.04
CA THR A 396 -5.27 25.60 25.83
C THR A 396 -5.28 24.14 26.29
N ARG A 397 -4.36 23.31 25.78
CA ARG A 397 -4.34 21.87 26.07
C ARG A 397 -2.92 21.42 26.33
N THR A 398 -2.54 21.44 27.60
CA THR A 398 -1.24 20.96 28.08
C THR A 398 -0.95 19.53 27.61
N GLY A 399 0.29 19.28 27.20
CA GLY A 399 0.79 18.03 26.63
C GLY A 399 0.27 17.69 25.23
N LYS A 400 -0.46 18.60 24.56
CA LYS A 400 -1.04 18.35 23.22
C LYS A 400 -0.44 19.30 22.19
N VAL A 401 -0.28 18.79 20.97
CA VAL A 401 0.18 19.56 19.81
C VAL A 401 -0.79 20.69 19.45
N ALA A 402 -0.23 21.84 19.05
CA ALA A 402 -0.98 22.95 18.49
C ALA A 402 -1.60 22.58 17.13
N ARG A 403 -2.92 22.59 17.04
CA ARG A 403 -3.66 22.29 15.79
C ARG A 403 -3.98 23.53 14.95
N THR A 404 -3.62 24.71 15.44
CA THR A 404 -4.02 26.01 14.88
C THR A 404 -2.98 26.65 13.96
N ILE A 405 -1.80 26.06 13.81
CA ILE A 405 -0.71 26.61 12.96
C ILE A 405 -1.18 26.85 11.52
N ASP A 406 -1.96 25.92 10.96
CA ASP A 406 -2.51 26.07 9.61
C ASP A 406 -3.48 27.25 9.52
N HIS A 407 -4.33 27.44 10.54
CA HIS A 407 -5.24 28.58 10.62
C HIS A 407 -4.47 29.90 10.75
N GLY A 408 -3.42 29.94 11.58
CA GLY A 408 -2.53 31.09 11.71
C GLY A 408 -1.89 31.46 10.38
N PHE A 409 -1.39 30.49 9.62
CA PHE A 409 -0.82 30.74 8.28
C PHE A 409 -1.82 31.39 7.31
N TYR A 410 -3.09 30.97 7.33
CA TYR A 410 -4.13 31.61 6.52
C TYR A 410 -4.48 33.03 6.99
N ARG A 411 -4.47 33.29 8.31
CA ARG A 411 -4.67 34.63 8.86
C ARG A 411 -3.53 35.57 8.46
N VAL A 412 -2.28 35.13 8.58
CA VAL A 412 -1.09 35.86 8.13
C VAL A 412 -1.17 36.18 6.64
N ARG A 413 -1.51 35.19 5.80
CA ARG A 413 -1.72 35.45 4.37
C ARG A 413 -2.77 36.52 4.12
N LYS A 414 -3.92 36.45 4.82
CA LYS A 414 -5.00 37.42 4.66
C LYS A 414 -4.55 38.83 5.06
N SER A 415 -3.80 38.95 6.16
CA SER A 415 -3.23 40.23 6.60
C SER A 415 -2.25 40.80 5.57
N LEU A 416 -1.28 40.00 5.10
CA LEU A 416 -0.32 40.42 4.07
C LEU A 416 -1.02 40.89 2.79
N LEU A 417 -2.03 40.15 2.32
CA LEU A 417 -2.79 40.56 1.14
C LEU A 417 -3.49 41.91 1.37
N SER A 418 -4.12 42.09 2.53
CA SER A 418 -4.80 43.34 2.89
C SER A 418 -3.82 44.51 2.96
N LYS A 419 -2.67 44.36 3.64
CA LYS A 419 -1.63 45.39 3.75
C LYS A 419 -1.05 45.73 2.37
N ALA A 420 -0.71 44.71 1.58
CA ALA A 420 -0.15 44.91 0.24
C ALA A 420 -1.14 45.60 -0.71
N GLN A 421 -2.43 45.28 -0.62
CA GLN A 421 -3.48 45.97 -1.40
C GLN A 421 -3.61 47.44 -0.98
N ALA A 422 -3.65 47.72 0.32
CA ALA A 422 -3.71 49.09 0.84
C ALA A 422 -2.50 49.94 0.43
N GLN A 423 -1.33 49.30 0.27
CA GLN A 423 -0.09 49.95 -0.17
C GLN A 423 0.05 50.03 -1.70
N GLY A 424 -0.95 49.61 -2.48
CA GLY A 424 -0.89 49.66 -3.94
C GLY A 424 0.14 48.70 -4.55
N ALA A 425 0.41 47.56 -3.91
CA ALA A 425 1.39 46.59 -4.39
C ALA A 425 1.03 46.02 -5.78
N SER A 426 2.05 45.77 -6.60
CA SER A 426 1.87 45.20 -7.94
C SER A 426 1.12 43.86 -7.94
N GLU A 427 0.44 43.53 -9.03
CA GLU A 427 -0.22 42.22 -9.21
C GLU A 427 0.76 41.04 -9.02
N LYS A 428 2.02 41.24 -9.43
CA LYS A 428 3.07 40.23 -9.26
C LYS A 428 3.34 39.94 -7.79
N THR A 429 3.39 40.98 -6.95
CA THR A 429 3.54 40.85 -5.49
C THR A 429 2.33 40.16 -4.87
N LEU A 430 1.12 40.59 -5.22
CA LEU A 430 -0.12 39.97 -4.73
C LEU A 430 -0.21 38.49 -5.12
N ARG A 431 0.18 38.15 -6.35
CA ARG A 431 0.23 36.76 -6.84
C ARG A 431 1.29 35.94 -6.10
N ALA A 432 2.46 36.51 -5.81
CA ALA A 432 3.50 35.84 -5.01
C ALA A 432 2.98 35.51 -3.60
N ILE A 433 2.34 36.48 -2.92
CA ILE A 433 1.73 36.25 -1.60
C ILE A 433 0.64 35.17 -1.68
N LYS A 434 -0.27 35.27 -2.65
CA LYS A 434 -1.41 34.34 -2.81
C LYS A 434 -0.97 32.91 -3.10
N SER A 435 0.07 32.73 -3.91
CA SER A 435 0.57 31.42 -4.33
C SER A 435 1.60 30.79 -3.38
N PHE A 436 2.16 31.57 -2.45
CA PHE A 436 3.07 31.05 -1.45
C PHE A 436 2.37 30.06 -0.52
N THR A 437 2.95 28.88 -0.31
CA THR A 437 2.44 27.91 0.68
C THR A 437 3.58 27.40 1.54
N GLN A 438 3.27 27.03 2.78
CA GLN A 438 4.27 26.47 3.70
C GLN A 438 5.00 25.23 3.13
N HIS A 439 4.36 24.43 2.27
CA HIS A 439 5.03 23.31 1.60
C HIS A 439 6.22 23.74 0.73
N ARG A 440 6.15 24.96 0.16
CA ARG A 440 7.15 25.50 -0.75
C ARG A 440 8.35 26.13 -0.06
N VAL A 441 8.36 26.21 1.28
CA VAL A 441 9.56 26.59 2.05
C VAL A 441 10.74 25.67 1.71
N ARG A 442 10.49 24.38 1.45
CA ARG A 442 11.53 23.43 1.01
C ARG A 442 12.10 23.76 -0.38
N ASP A 443 11.32 24.37 -1.27
CA ASP A 443 11.80 24.83 -2.57
C ASP A 443 12.78 26.01 -2.38
N ILE A 444 12.50 26.89 -1.40
CA ILE A 444 13.39 27.99 -1.02
C ILE A 444 14.70 27.42 -0.47
N VAL A 445 14.61 26.46 0.47
CA VAL A 445 15.78 25.80 1.03
C VAL A 445 16.67 25.19 -0.06
N GLN A 446 16.06 24.46 -1.00
CA GLN A 446 16.79 23.83 -2.10
C GLN A 446 17.67 24.85 -2.84
N LYS A 447 17.09 26.02 -3.17
CA LYS A 447 17.83 27.10 -3.79
C LYS A 447 18.94 27.65 -2.88
N LEU A 448 18.62 27.93 -1.61
CA LEU A 448 19.58 28.56 -0.71
C LEU A 448 20.79 27.67 -0.37
N VAL A 449 20.62 26.35 -0.29
CA VAL A 449 21.77 25.45 -0.08
C VAL A 449 22.64 25.34 -1.34
N LEU A 450 22.04 25.37 -2.53
CA LEU A 450 22.79 25.43 -3.80
C LEU A 450 23.55 26.76 -3.92
N ASP A 451 22.93 27.88 -3.53
CA ASP A 451 23.54 29.22 -3.56
C ASP A 451 24.78 29.35 -2.65
N VAL A 452 24.96 28.43 -1.69
CA VAL A 452 26.16 28.36 -0.83
C VAL A 452 27.12 27.20 -1.18
N GLY A 453 26.94 26.61 -2.36
CA GLY A 453 27.87 25.64 -2.94
C GLY A 453 27.61 24.18 -2.57
N ALA A 454 26.41 23.82 -2.11
CA ALA A 454 26.08 22.41 -1.89
C ALA A 454 26.05 21.63 -3.21
N THR A 455 26.52 20.39 -3.20
CA THR A 455 26.32 19.45 -4.33
C THR A 455 24.84 19.05 -4.44
N LEU A 456 24.49 18.39 -5.56
CA LEU A 456 23.13 17.85 -5.74
C LEU A 456 22.79 16.81 -4.67
N ALA A 457 23.71 15.92 -4.30
CA ALA A 457 23.45 14.90 -3.30
C ALA A 457 23.35 15.48 -1.88
N GLN A 458 24.19 16.46 -1.54
CA GLN A 458 24.09 17.20 -0.28
C GLN A 458 22.75 17.95 -0.18
N THR A 459 22.30 18.55 -1.30
CA THR A 459 21.00 19.21 -1.40
C THR A 459 19.84 18.24 -1.17
N GLU A 460 19.86 17.09 -1.85
CA GLU A 460 18.84 16.05 -1.68
C GLU A 460 18.81 15.54 -0.24
N LYS A 461 19.98 15.32 0.38
CA LYS A 461 20.09 14.86 1.77
C LYS A 461 19.62 15.92 2.77
N CYS A 462 19.97 17.19 2.59
CA CYS A 462 19.43 18.32 3.37
C CYS A 462 17.90 18.36 3.34
N LEU A 463 17.31 18.05 2.18
CA LEU A 463 15.85 18.00 2.01
C LEU A 463 15.23 16.71 2.54
N GLY A 464 16.01 15.75 3.06
CA GLY A 464 15.52 14.46 3.53
C GLY A 464 15.09 13.51 2.42
N ARG A 465 15.72 13.61 1.25
CA ARG A 465 15.57 12.72 0.10
C ARG A 465 16.78 11.78 0.02
N SER A 466 16.69 10.76 -0.84
CA SER A 466 17.85 9.92 -1.13
C SER A 466 18.72 10.61 -2.15
N ALA A 467 20.00 10.73 -1.85
CA ALA A 467 21.01 10.99 -2.87
C ALA A 467 21.05 9.82 -3.88
N ASP A 468 21.56 10.11 -5.07
CA ASP A 468 21.87 9.11 -6.09
C ASP A 468 23.12 8.31 -5.69
N GLU A 469 23.40 7.24 -6.44
CA GLU A 469 24.51 6.32 -6.15
C GLU A 469 25.87 7.02 -6.20
N LEU A 470 26.08 7.87 -7.21
CA LEU A 470 27.30 8.65 -7.36
C LEU A 470 27.51 9.60 -6.18
N GLY A 471 26.48 10.37 -5.82
CA GLY A 471 26.54 11.26 -4.66
C GLY A 471 26.78 10.53 -3.35
N CYS A 472 26.25 9.31 -3.20
CA CYS A 472 26.53 8.49 -2.01
C CYS A 472 27.97 7.99 -1.94
N ALA A 473 28.63 7.81 -3.09
CA ALA A 473 29.99 7.29 -3.17
C ALA A 473 31.06 8.36 -2.98
N TYR A 474 30.81 9.60 -3.45
CA TYR A 474 31.85 10.62 -3.56
C TYR A 474 31.61 11.89 -2.73
N ASP A 475 30.36 12.24 -2.44
CA ASP A 475 30.09 13.46 -1.67
C ASP A 475 30.19 13.18 -0.17
N ASP A 476 30.73 14.15 0.58
CA ASP A 476 30.60 14.12 2.03
C ASP A 476 29.17 14.48 2.43
N LEU A 477 28.48 13.45 2.89
CA LEU A 477 27.08 13.47 3.29
C LEU A 477 26.93 13.39 4.83
N SER A 478 28.01 13.58 5.60
CA SER A 478 27.98 13.57 7.07
C SER A 478 27.05 14.65 7.63
N ILE A 479 26.54 14.46 8.85
CA ILE A 479 25.65 15.46 9.48
C ILE A 479 26.39 16.78 9.70
N GLU A 480 27.65 16.71 10.12
CA GLU A 480 28.52 17.86 10.35
C GLU A 480 28.64 18.74 9.09
N THR A 481 29.04 18.15 7.96
CA THR A 481 29.17 18.87 6.68
C THR A 481 27.85 19.49 6.22
N LEU A 482 26.73 18.79 6.41
CA LEU A 482 25.42 19.35 6.07
C LEU A 482 24.98 20.47 7.04
N CYS A 483 25.34 20.38 8.32
CA CYS A 483 25.12 21.45 9.29
C CYS A 483 25.94 22.71 8.92
N ASP A 484 27.17 22.55 8.44
CA ASP A 484 27.99 23.67 7.97
C ASP A 484 27.44 24.34 6.72
N LEU A 485 26.91 23.57 5.78
CA LEU A 485 26.16 24.11 4.64
C LEU A 485 24.93 24.90 5.12
N LYS A 486 24.21 24.40 6.14
CA LYS A 486 23.09 25.13 6.75
C LYS A 486 23.53 26.40 7.48
N ASN A 487 24.70 26.39 8.12
CA ASN A 487 25.26 27.58 8.75
C ASN A 487 25.55 28.66 7.70
N LYS A 488 26.26 28.32 6.62
CA LYS A 488 26.52 29.21 5.48
C LYS A 488 25.21 29.76 4.88
N MET A 489 24.22 28.88 4.70
CA MET A 489 22.89 29.23 4.23
C MET A 489 22.25 30.32 5.13
N VAL A 490 22.27 30.14 6.45
CA VAL A 490 21.70 31.13 7.38
C VAL A 490 22.50 32.43 7.40
N THR A 491 23.83 32.37 7.37
CA THR A 491 24.68 33.58 7.27
C THR A 491 24.32 34.42 6.04
N GLN A 492 24.10 33.76 4.90
CA GLN A 492 23.69 34.45 3.68
C GLN A 492 22.26 35.04 3.78
N ILE A 493 21.33 34.35 4.44
CA ILE A 493 19.98 34.86 4.72
C ILE A 493 20.05 36.11 5.59
N GLU A 494 20.79 36.05 6.70
CA GLU A 494 20.92 37.15 7.66
C GLU A 494 21.60 38.38 7.05
N ALA A 495 22.51 38.19 6.08
CA ALA A 495 23.10 39.27 5.32
C ALA A 495 22.12 39.95 4.34
N LYS A 496 21.25 39.16 3.69
CA LYS A 496 20.25 39.66 2.72
C LYS A 496 18.98 40.19 3.38
N HIS A 497 18.66 39.71 4.59
CA HIS A 497 17.44 40.00 5.34
C HIS A 497 17.78 40.35 6.79
N PRO A 498 18.26 41.58 7.07
CA PRO A 498 18.59 42.02 8.43
C PRO A 498 17.41 41.93 9.40
N GLU A 499 16.18 42.05 8.91
CA GLU A 499 14.96 41.89 9.71
C GLU A 499 14.80 40.47 10.26
N LEU A 500 15.19 39.44 9.48
CA LEU A 500 15.21 38.06 9.95
C LEU A 500 16.36 37.83 10.95
N LYS A 501 17.53 38.42 10.70
CA LYS A 501 18.66 38.36 11.65
C LYS A 501 18.25 38.91 13.01
N ALA A 502 17.62 40.09 13.03
CA ALA A 502 17.11 40.71 14.23
C ALA A 502 16.06 39.82 14.91
N LEU A 503 15.10 39.30 14.16
CA LEU A 503 14.09 38.39 14.70
C LEU A 503 14.71 37.12 15.32
N PHE A 504 15.67 36.48 14.65
CA PHE A 504 16.36 35.30 15.18
C PHE A 504 17.08 35.61 16.48
N GLN A 505 17.71 36.78 16.56
CA GLN A 505 18.38 37.24 17.78
C GLN A 505 17.38 37.43 18.92
N ARG A 506 16.27 38.14 18.67
CA ARG A 506 15.21 38.35 19.66
C ARG A 506 14.57 37.05 20.18
N LEU A 507 14.49 36.02 19.33
CA LEU A 507 14.03 34.68 19.74
C LEU A 507 15.03 34.00 20.68
N ILE A 508 16.33 34.15 20.45
CA ILE A 508 17.39 33.64 21.32
C ILE A 508 17.38 34.39 22.65
N ASP A 509 17.25 35.72 22.61
CA ASP A 509 17.27 36.60 23.78
C ASP A 509 15.96 36.60 24.58
N LYS A 510 14.98 35.79 24.17
CA LYS A 510 13.67 35.61 24.82
C LYS A 510 12.82 36.88 24.90
N GLU A 511 13.02 37.83 23.98
CA GLU A 511 12.26 39.09 23.93
C GLU A 511 10.85 38.94 23.32
N ILE A 512 10.58 37.81 22.68
CA ILE A 512 9.31 37.53 22.01
C ILE A 512 8.66 36.37 22.77
N GLY A 513 7.45 36.57 23.29
CA GLY A 513 6.69 35.51 23.96
C GLY A 513 6.46 34.33 23.01
N GLN A 514 6.88 33.13 23.40
CA GLN A 514 6.92 31.96 22.52
C GLN A 514 5.61 31.17 22.50
#